data_AF-A0A143DBY6-F1
#
_entry.id   AF-A0A143DBY6-F1
#
_cell.length_a   1.000
_cell.length_b   1.000
_cell.length_c   1.000
_cell.angle_alpha   90.00
_cell.angle_beta   90.00
_cell.angle_gamma   90.00
#
_symmetry.space_group_name_H-M   'P 1'
#
loop_
_entity.id
_entity.type
_entity.pdbx_description
1 polymer ?
#
loop_
_entity_poly.entity_id
_entity_poly.type
_entity_poly.pdbx_seq_one_letter_code
_entity_poly.pdbx_strand_id
1 'polypeptide(L)'
;MRSGEQDPSRAFLDRLLGSIRHGHKLDDPRSPEVLQRWAIICRDLPDTALPLIIPATLRGLLRQADIGERLRDVCGISERYHLQHETIAPYLISYRRYMAARVKNKEPGSDEARLTIAKLRGELNALREEFNSVFDQAASAEMERERLAGEHDSLQQQLLAEQVRREEAERRLEGVRDQAFRQFRLYLFLLKEERDRLSNDPDRERLLAAEMAVETHALTLEALGAREEADIQAREILGETLFADYFQNPNREPVLPATLHTSPAPDLAPETPDLPDDTAQNTDQEQTGT
;
A
#
# COMPACT_ATOMS: atom_id res chain seq x y z
N MET A 1 60.93 16.58 12.10
CA MET A 1 59.60 16.50 12.76
C MET A 1 58.60 17.16 11.83
N ARG A 2 57.75 16.38 11.14
CA ARG A 2 56.74 16.90 10.21
C ARG A 2 55.52 17.33 11.03
N SER A 3 55.26 18.63 11.09
CA SER A 3 54.03 19.19 11.68
C SER A 3 52.81 18.59 11.00
N GLY A 4 51.79 18.25 11.80
CA GLY A 4 50.71 17.33 11.46
C GLY A 4 49.95 17.67 10.18
N GLU A 5 49.76 16.64 9.34
CA GLU A 5 48.76 16.63 8.28
C GLU A 5 47.38 16.84 8.91
N GLN A 6 46.83 18.05 8.76
CA GLN A 6 45.44 18.31 9.09
C GLN A 6 44.57 17.39 8.23
N ASP A 7 43.71 16.61 8.87
CA ASP A 7 42.71 15.77 8.19
C ASP A 7 41.89 16.64 7.21
N PRO A 8 41.88 16.32 5.90
CA PRO A 8 41.21 17.12 4.88
C PRO A 8 39.71 17.29 5.14
N SER A 9 39.10 16.32 5.82
CA SER A 9 37.68 16.36 6.20
C SER A 9 37.41 17.42 7.27
N ARG A 10 38.32 17.58 8.24
CA ARG A 10 38.24 18.61 9.28
C ARG A 10 38.47 20.00 8.70
N ALA A 11 39.48 20.13 7.84
CA ALA A 11 39.78 21.38 7.17
C ALA A 11 38.62 21.86 6.27
N PHE A 12 37.93 20.95 5.59
CA PHE A 12 36.70 21.24 4.85
C PHE A 12 35.60 21.78 5.77
N LEU A 13 35.31 21.06 6.86
CA LEU A 13 34.25 21.43 7.79
C LEU A 13 34.52 22.79 8.45
N ASP A 14 35.76 23.06 8.84
CA ASP A 14 36.16 24.35 9.40
C ASP A 14 35.95 25.51 8.42
N ARG A 15 36.28 25.31 7.13
CA ARG A 15 36.03 26.32 6.09
C ARG A 15 34.56 26.51 5.78
N LEU A 16 33.78 25.44 5.80
CA LEU A 16 32.34 25.48 5.59
C LEU A 16 31.66 26.24 6.73
N LEU A 17 31.96 25.88 7.99
CA LEU A 17 31.47 26.60 9.16
C LEU A 17 31.95 28.05 9.19
N GLY A 18 33.20 28.30 8.79
CA GLY A 18 33.71 29.64 8.58
C GLY A 18 32.84 30.42 7.59
N SER A 19 32.55 29.84 6.43
CA SER A 19 31.75 30.49 5.39
C SER A 19 30.30 30.77 5.83
N ILE A 20 29.70 29.86 6.59
CA ILE A 20 28.37 30.03 7.18
C ILE A 20 28.38 31.16 8.22
N ARG A 21 29.41 31.24 9.08
CA ARG A 21 29.54 32.32 10.08
C ARG A 21 29.69 33.69 9.45
N HIS A 22 30.36 33.79 8.30
CA HIS A 22 30.52 35.02 7.54
C HIS A 22 29.31 35.36 6.65
N GLY A 23 28.29 34.49 6.60
CA GLY A 23 27.07 34.72 5.83
C GLY A 23 27.29 34.70 4.32
N HIS A 24 28.24 33.91 3.83
CA HIS A 24 28.44 33.77 2.39
C HIS A 24 27.28 33.00 1.76
N LYS A 25 26.74 33.52 0.66
CA LYS A 25 25.81 32.78 -0.21
C LYS A 25 26.46 31.52 -0.77
N LEU A 26 25.76 30.39 -0.67
CA LEU A 26 26.19 29.05 -1.11
C LEU A 26 25.12 28.34 -1.97
N ASP A 27 24.02 29.03 -2.26
CA ASP A 27 22.73 28.53 -2.75
C ASP A 27 22.70 28.10 -4.21
N ASP A 28 23.25 28.92 -5.12
CA ASP A 28 23.17 28.68 -6.55
C ASP A 28 24.52 28.21 -7.15
N PRO A 29 24.67 26.92 -7.46
CA PRO A 29 25.89 26.39 -8.08
C PRO A 29 26.07 26.83 -9.54
N ARG A 30 25.15 27.59 -10.13
CA ARG A 30 25.33 28.23 -11.46
C ARG A 30 26.09 29.54 -11.37
N SER A 31 26.13 30.17 -10.19
CA SER A 31 26.86 31.43 -9.99
C SER A 31 28.38 31.17 -9.90
N PRO A 32 29.20 31.88 -10.69
CA PRO A 32 30.65 31.70 -10.67
C PRO A 32 31.28 32.09 -9.33
N GLU A 33 30.70 33.07 -8.63
CA GLU A 33 31.18 33.49 -7.31
C GLU A 33 30.92 32.42 -6.24
N VAL A 34 29.75 31.78 -6.31
CA VAL A 34 29.38 30.68 -5.41
C VAL A 34 30.28 29.46 -5.66
N LEU A 35 30.55 29.13 -6.93
CA LEU A 35 31.48 28.07 -7.29
C LEU A 35 32.92 28.34 -6.84
N GLN A 36 33.38 29.59 -6.93
CA GLN A 36 34.70 29.96 -6.43
C GLN A 36 34.80 29.77 -4.91
N ARG A 37 33.75 30.12 -4.16
CA ARG A 37 33.70 29.87 -2.70
C ARG A 37 33.70 28.39 -2.39
N TRP A 38 32.87 27.61 -3.07
CA TRP A 38 32.86 26.15 -2.94
C TRP A 38 34.23 25.53 -3.28
N ALA A 39 34.95 26.06 -4.27
CA ALA A 39 36.31 25.61 -4.59
C ALA A 39 37.34 25.93 -3.49
N ILE A 40 37.17 27.03 -2.77
CA ILE A 40 38.00 27.36 -1.60
C ILE A 40 37.67 26.43 -0.42
N ILE A 41 36.39 26.21 -0.16
CA ILE A 41 35.91 25.32 0.91
C ILE A 41 36.43 23.90 0.67
N CYS A 42 36.29 23.39 -0.55
CA CYS A 42 36.64 22.01 -0.93
C CYS A 42 38.08 21.83 -1.44
N ARG A 43 38.98 22.80 -1.23
CA ARG A 43 40.32 22.85 -1.88
C ARG A 43 41.12 21.54 -1.79
N ASP A 44 41.07 20.86 -0.65
CA ASP A 44 41.91 19.68 -0.36
C ASP A 44 41.15 18.35 -0.50
N LEU A 45 39.87 18.40 -0.91
CA LEU A 45 39.07 17.20 -1.15
C LEU A 45 39.25 16.71 -2.60
N PRO A 46 39.34 15.39 -2.82
CA PRO A 46 39.37 14.81 -4.16
C PRO A 46 37.99 14.89 -4.82
N ASP A 47 37.97 15.09 -6.15
CA ASP A 47 36.73 15.24 -6.93
C ASP A 47 35.77 14.05 -6.78
N THR A 48 36.31 12.83 -6.61
CA THR A 48 35.52 11.59 -6.44
C THR A 48 34.73 11.55 -5.15
N ALA A 49 35.15 12.30 -4.12
CA ALA A 49 34.49 12.29 -2.81
C ALA A 49 33.43 13.40 -2.66
N LEU A 50 33.47 14.43 -3.52
CA LEU A 50 32.57 15.59 -3.43
C LEU A 50 31.07 15.22 -3.52
N PRO A 51 30.63 14.29 -4.41
CA PRO A 51 29.21 13.93 -4.52
C PRO A 51 28.64 13.28 -3.26
N LEU A 52 29.48 12.68 -2.43
CA LEU A 52 29.10 12.05 -1.16
C LEU A 52 29.23 13.01 0.03
N ILE A 53 30.37 13.71 0.11
CA ILE A 53 30.69 14.54 1.29
C ILE A 53 29.80 15.78 1.36
N ILE A 54 29.58 16.48 0.24
CA ILE A 54 28.83 17.75 0.26
C ILE A 54 27.37 17.52 0.69
N PRO A 55 26.59 16.61 0.08
CA PRO A 55 25.21 16.42 0.51
C PRO A 55 25.09 15.87 1.93
N ALA A 56 25.96 14.93 2.33
CA ALA A 56 25.93 14.35 3.66
C ALA A 56 26.21 15.40 4.75
N THR A 57 27.19 16.27 4.53
CA THR A 57 27.57 17.29 5.51
C THR A 57 26.54 18.42 5.59
N LEU A 58 26.01 18.91 4.46
CA LEU A 58 24.95 19.91 4.46
C LEU A 58 23.69 19.41 5.15
N ARG A 59 23.26 18.17 4.88
CA ARG A 59 22.11 17.55 5.56
C ARG A 59 22.37 17.38 7.06
N GLY A 60 23.59 17.03 7.45
CA GLY A 60 23.97 16.95 8.86
C GLY A 60 23.91 18.30 9.57
N LEU A 61 24.37 19.38 8.92
CA LEU A 61 24.36 20.73 9.48
C LEU A 61 22.96 21.35 9.54
N LEU A 62 22.09 21.05 8.58
CA LEU A 62 20.71 21.54 8.57
C LEU A 62 19.87 21.04 9.76
N ARG A 63 20.21 19.86 10.29
CA ARG A 63 19.60 19.28 11.50
C ARG A 63 20.02 19.97 12.80
N GLN A 64 21.06 20.79 12.80
CA GLN A 64 21.53 21.51 13.98
C GLN A 64 20.79 22.84 14.10
N ALA A 65 20.16 23.12 15.24
CA ALA A 65 19.28 24.29 15.40
C ALA A 65 20.00 25.62 15.08
N ASP A 66 21.18 25.84 15.68
CA ASP A 66 21.93 27.11 15.58
C ASP A 66 22.52 27.36 14.18
N ILE A 67 22.86 26.29 13.45
CA ILE A 67 23.56 26.35 12.17
C ILE A 67 22.56 26.23 11.01
N GLY A 68 21.50 25.44 11.18
CA GLY A 68 20.46 25.21 10.19
C GLY A 68 19.69 26.47 9.83
N GLU A 69 19.36 27.33 10.80
CA GLU A 69 18.69 28.61 10.53
C GLU A 69 19.57 29.52 9.65
N ARG A 70 20.85 29.66 10.00
CA ARG A 70 21.82 30.43 9.19
C ARG A 70 22.05 29.84 7.80
N LEU A 71 22.09 28.52 7.66
CA LEU A 71 22.22 27.88 6.35
C LEU A 71 21.02 28.17 5.46
N ARG A 72 19.80 28.13 6.01
CA ARG A 72 18.57 28.42 5.27
C ARG A 72 18.43 29.89 4.92
N ASP A 73 18.53 30.76 5.92
CA ASP A 73 18.09 32.15 5.78
C ASP A 73 19.20 33.06 5.24
N VAL A 74 20.47 32.74 5.52
CA VAL A 74 21.61 33.56 5.10
C VAL A 74 22.36 32.93 3.93
N CYS A 75 22.61 31.61 3.97
CA CYS A 75 23.38 30.93 2.94
C CYS A 75 22.51 30.42 1.77
N GLY A 76 21.18 30.39 1.93
CA GLY A 76 20.19 29.99 0.93
C GLY A 76 20.12 28.48 0.65
N ILE A 77 20.59 27.65 1.59
CA ILE A 77 20.59 26.18 1.50
C ILE A 77 19.38 25.64 2.27
N SER A 78 18.42 25.02 1.57
CA SER A 78 17.15 24.60 2.16
C SER A 78 16.88 23.10 2.04
N GLU A 79 16.32 22.51 3.10
CA GLU A 79 15.84 21.13 3.09
C GLU A 79 14.68 20.89 2.11
N ARG A 80 13.95 21.95 1.74
CA ARG A 80 12.82 21.85 0.80
C ARG A 80 13.29 21.48 -0.62
N TYR A 81 14.52 21.82 -0.97
CA TYR A 81 15.11 21.52 -2.28
C TYR A 81 16.08 20.36 -2.16
N HIS A 82 15.55 19.14 -2.11
CA HIS A 82 16.32 17.90 -1.88
C HIS A 82 17.48 17.70 -2.88
N LEU A 83 17.31 18.13 -4.13
CA LEU A 83 18.35 18.08 -5.18
C LEU A 83 19.37 19.22 -5.10
N GLN A 84 19.08 20.31 -4.38
CA GLN A 84 19.98 21.48 -4.34
C GLN A 84 21.38 21.07 -3.88
N HIS A 85 21.47 20.29 -2.80
CA HIS A 85 22.75 19.85 -2.25
C HIS A 85 23.51 18.89 -3.18
N GLU A 86 22.77 18.06 -3.93
CA GLU A 86 23.32 17.06 -4.84
C GLU A 86 23.89 17.71 -6.10
N THR A 87 23.29 18.81 -6.55
CA THR A 87 23.75 19.53 -7.73
C THR A 87 25.07 20.29 -7.51
N ILE A 88 25.47 20.62 -6.29
CA ILE A 88 26.67 21.43 -6.03
C ILE A 88 27.96 20.72 -6.51
N ALA A 89 28.08 19.41 -6.23
CA ALA A 89 29.30 18.66 -6.54
C ALA A 89 29.61 18.58 -8.06
N PRO A 90 28.66 18.22 -8.95
CA PRO A 90 28.89 18.22 -10.39
C PRO A 90 29.39 19.56 -10.96
N TYR A 91 28.79 20.68 -10.54
CA TYR A 91 29.19 22.01 -11.01
C TYR A 91 30.58 22.38 -10.48
N LEU A 92 30.88 22.05 -9.21
CA LEU A 92 32.18 22.30 -8.62
C LEU A 92 33.30 21.51 -9.32
N ILE A 93 33.08 20.23 -9.62
CA ILE A 93 34.04 19.39 -10.36
C ILE A 93 34.32 20.00 -11.74
N SER A 94 33.25 20.38 -12.45
CA SER A 94 33.35 21.04 -13.76
C SER A 94 34.15 22.34 -13.68
N TYR A 95 33.90 23.16 -12.66
CA TYR A 95 34.63 24.41 -12.42
C TYR A 95 36.12 24.18 -12.13
N ARG A 96 36.47 23.21 -11.27
CA ARG A 96 37.87 22.88 -10.96
C ARG A 96 38.62 22.42 -12.21
N ARG A 97 37.99 21.57 -13.03
CA ARG A 97 38.56 21.13 -14.32
C ARG A 97 38.78 22.29 -15.28
N TYR A 98 37.80 23.18 -15.40
CA TYR A 98 37.91 24.39 -16.22
C TYR A 98 39.07 25.29 -15.75
N MET A 99 39.17 25.56 -14.45
CA MET A 99 40.24 26.37 -13.88
C MET A 99 41.63 25.71 -14.06
N ALA A 100 41.73 24.40 -13.89
CA ALA A 100 42.96 23.66 -14.15
C ALA A 100 43.39 23.75 -15.62
N ALA A 101 42.44 23.61 -16.56
CA ALA A 101 42.70 23.77 -18.00
C ALA A 101 43.18 25.21 -18.33
N ARG A 102 42.56 26.22 -17.71
CA ARG A 102 42.94 27.62 -17.90
C ARG A 102 44.33 27.95 -17.34
N VAL A 103 44.70 27.39 -16.19
CA VAL A 103 46.04 27.57 -15.59
C VAL A 103 47.12 26.84 -16.39
N LYS A 104 46.80 25.69 -16.97
CA LYS A 104 47.71 24.93 -17.84
C LYS A 104 47.95 25.63 -19.19
N ASN A 105 46.94 26.30 -19.72
CA ASN A 105 46.97 27.01 -21.00
C ASN A 105 47.27 28.52 -20.83
N LYS A 106 48.45 28.87 -20.31
CA LYS A 106 48.86 30.26 -20.06
C LYS A 106 49.07 31.12 -21.33
N GLU A 107 48.92 30.58 -22.54
CA GLU A 107 48.94 31.36 -23.78
C GLU A 107 47.52 31.50 -24.35
N PRO A 108 46.96 32.72 -24.40
CA PRO A 108 45.63 32.97 -24.96
C PRO A 108 45.72 32.93 -26.49
N GLY A 109 45.73 31.73 -27.06
CA GLY A 109 45.77 31.57 -28.51
C GLY A 109 46.18 30.20 -29.05
N SER A 110 46.72 29.29 -28.22
CA SER A 110 47.13 27.98 -28.73
C SER A 110 45.91 27.15 -29.14
N ASP A 111 45.99 26.50 -30.30
CA ASP A 111 44.93 25.62 -30.80
C ASP A 111 44.63 24.46 -29.82
N GLU A 112 45.59 24.07 -28.98
CA GLU A 112 45.40 23.09 -27.91
C GLU A 112 44.43 23.58 -26.82
N ALA A 113 44.44 24.88 -26.48
CA ALA A 113 43.48 25.46 -25.55
C ALA A 113 42.06 25.45 -26.13
N ARG A 114 41.92 25.68 -27.43
CA ARG A 114 40.64 25.58 -28.13
C ARG A 114 40.12 24.15 -28.20
N LEU A 115 41.00 23.19 -28.48
CA LEU A 115 40.66 21.75 -28.51
C LEU A 115 40.26 21.23 -27.13
N THR A 116 40.95 21.64 -26.06
CA THR A 116 40.59 21.25 -24.69
C THR A 116 39.25 21.87 -24.26
N ILE A 117 38.96 23.13 -24.60
CA ILE A 117 37.66 23.74 -24.33
C ILE A 117 36.55 23.05 -25.13
N ALA A 118 36.79 22.71 -26.40
CA ALA A 118 35.84 21.97 -27.21
C ALA A 118 35.56 20.57 -26.63
N LYS A 119 36.60 19.86 -26.17
CA LYS A 119 36.47 18.57 -25.50
C LYS A 119 35.66 18.68 -24.20
N LEU A 120 35.97 19.65 -23.34
CA LEU A 120 35.23 19.88 -22.10
C LEU A 120 33.75 20.25 -22.36
N ARG A 121 33.46 21.00 -23.43
CA ARG A 121 32.08 21.27 -23.85
C ARG A 121 31.36 20.01 -24.32
N GLY A 122 32.05 19.13 -25.06
CA GLY A 122 31.52 17.83 -25.45
C GLY A 122 31.21 16.94 -24.25
N GLU A 123 32.14 16.84 -23.30
CA GLU A 123 31.95 16.12 -22.04
C GLU A 123 30.80 16.70 -21.20
N LEU A 124 30.65 18.03 -21.17
CA LEU A 124 29.58 18.69 -20.42
C LEU A 124 28.20 18.48 -21.08
N ASN A 125 28.16 18.45 -22.41
CA ASN A 125 26.93 18.10 -23.14
C ASN A 125 26.56 16.62 -22.91
N ALA A 126 27.53 15.71 -22.99
CA ALA A 126 27.30 14.30 -22.69
C ALA A 126 26.81 14.08 -21.25
N LEU A 127 27.45 14.73 -20.27
CA LEU A 127 27.01 14.68 -18.87
C LEU A 127 25.60 15.25 -18.69
N ARG A 128 25.26 16.32 -19.43
CA ARG A 128 23.91 16.89 -19.42
C ARG A 128 22.87 15.94 -19.99
N GLU A 129 23.20 15.22 -21.07
CA GLU A 129 22.33 14.19 -21.65
C GLU A 129 22.13 13.03 -20.67
N GLU A 130 23.21 12.56 -20.02
CA GLU A 130 23.13 11.54 -18.98
C GLU A 130 22.25 12.00 -17.80
N PHE A 131 22.44 13.24 -17.32
CA PHE A 131 21.59 13.80 -16.26
C PHE A 131 20.13 13.88 -16.67
N ASN A 132 19.82 14.35 -17.88
CA ASN A 132 18.44 14.39 -18.36
C ASN A 132 17.83 12.99 -18.40
N SER A 133 18.59 11.99 -18.86
CA SER A 133 18.12 10.60 -18.86
C SER A 133 17.85 10.08 -17.44
N VAL A 134 18.69 10.40 -16.47
CA VAL A 134 18.46 10.04 -15.06
C VAL A 134 17.22 10.75 -14.51
N PHE A 135 16.99 12.01 -14.87
CA PHE A 135 15.76 12.73 -14.48
C PHE A 135 14.51 12.09 -15.10
N ASP A 136 14.55 11.70 -16.37
CA ASP A 136 13.43 11.02 -17.03
C ASP A 136 13.14 9.66 -16.38
N GLN A 137 14.18 8.91 -16.03
CA GLN A 137 14.06 7.65 -15.28
C GLN A 137 13.48 7.86 -13.88
N ALA A 138 13.93 8.91 -13.17
CA ALA A 138 13.42 9.24 -11.84
C ALA A 138 11.93 9.64 -11.90
N ALA A 139 11.56 10.46 -12.88
CA ALA A 139 10.16 10.85 -13.10
C ALA A 139 9.28 9.64 -13.42
N SER A 140 9.74 8.73 -14.29
CA SER A 140 9.03 7.49 -14.60
C SER A 140 8.89 6.58 -13.36
N ALA A 141 9.93 6.49 -12.53
CA ALA A 141 9.87 5.71 -11.29
C ALA A 141 8.92 6.31 -10.26
N GLU A 142 8.82 7.64 -10.20
CA GLU A 142 7.87 8.34 -9.32
C GLU A 142 6.42 8.12 -9.77
N MET A 143 6.14 8.16 -11.08
CA MET A 143 4.82 7.80 -11.62
C MET A 143 4.43 6.35 -11.32
N GLU A 144 5.35 5.40 -11.49
CA GLU A 144 5.09 4.00 -11.12
C GLU A 144 4.86 3.83 -9.62
N ARG A 145 5.59 4.57 -8.79
CA ARG A 145 5.38 4.56 -7.34
C ARG A 145 3.98 5.07 -6.98
N GLU A 146 3.51 6.14 -7.60
CA GLU A 146 2.15 6.66 -7.38
C GLU A 146 1.08 5.67 -7.85
N ARG A 147 1.28 5.04 -9.02
CA ARG A 147 0.39 3.99 -9.52
C ARG A 147 0.28 2.83 -8.54
N LEU A 148 1.43 2.30 -8.10
CA LEU A 148 1.48 1.19 -7.14
C LEU A 148 0.88 1.55 -5.78
N ALA A 149 1.06 2.79 -5.31
CA ALA A 149 0.42 3.26 -4.09
C ALA A 149 -1.11 3.26 -4.22
N GLY A 150 -1.64 3.74 -5.36
CA GLY A 150 -3.08 3.70 -5.63
C GLY A 150 -3.64 2.27 -5.71
N GLU A 151 -2.92 1.35 -6.35
CA GLU A 151 -3.29 -0.08 -6.40
C GLU A 151 -3.26 -0.73 -5.02
N HIS A 152 -2.24 -0.42 -4.22
CA HIS A 152 -2.13 -0.92 -2.85
C HIS A 152 -3.31 -0.46 -1.99
N ASP A 153 -3.67 0.83 -2.04
CA ASP A 153 -4.78 1.37 -1.27
C ASP A 153 -6.13 0.74 -1.69
N SER A 154 -6.32 0.53 -2.99
CA SER A 154 -7.50 -0.17 -3.53
C SER A 154 -7.59 -1.61 -3.03
N LEU A 155 -6.49 -2.36 -3.08
CA LEU A 155 -6.44 -3.74 -2.57
C LEU A 155 -6.67 -3.80 -1.06
N GLN A 156 -6.13 -2.86 -0.30
CA GLN A 156 -6.33 -2.79 1.14
C GLN A 156 -7.81 -2.54 1.48
N GLN A 157 -8.50 -1.67 0.73
CA GLN A 157 -9.94 -1.45 0.88
C GLN A 157 -10.75 -2.70 0.53
N GLN A 158 -10.41 -3.40 -0.55
CA GLN A 158 -11.07 -4.66 -0.93
C GLN A 158 -10.90 -5.74 0.13
N LEU A 159 -9.69 -5.89 0.67
CA LEU A 159 -9.38 -6.85 1.71
C LEU A 159 -10.22 -6.57 2.97
N LEU A 160 -10.29 -5.31 3.41
CA LEU A 160 -11.12 -4.92 4.55
C LEU A 160 -12.60 -5.19 4.28
N ALA A 161 -13.11 -4.91 3.08
CA ALA A 161 -14.48 -5.19 2.71
C ALA A 161 -14.79 -6.70 2.76
N GLU A 162 -13.89 -7.55 2.26
CA GLU A 162 -14.03 -9.01 2.33
C GLU A 162 -13.95 -9.55 3.76
N GLN A 163 -13.10 -8.96 4.61
CA GLN A 163 -13.05 -9.31 6.04
C GLN A 163 -14.38 -8.99 6.73
N VAL A 164 -14.95 -7.81 6.49
CA VAL A 164 -16.26 -7.44 7.06
C VAL A 164 -17.36 -8.37 6.55
N ARG A 165 -17.39 -8.68 5.25
CA ARG A 165 -18.35 -9.63 4.67
C ARG A 165 -18.23 -11.02 5.31
N ARG A 166 -17.01 -11.48 5.54
CA ARG A 166 -16.74 -12.76 6.21
C ARG A 166 -17.22 -12.74 7.65
N GLU A 167 -16.89 -11.72 8.42
CA GLU A 167 -17.36 -11.58 9.81
C GLU A 167 -18.89 -11.54 9.90
N GLU A 168 -19.55 -10.83 8.98
CA GLU A 168 -21.01 -10.81 8.91
C GLU A 168 -21.59 -12.18 8.56
N ALA A 169 -20.98 -12.91 7.61
CA ALA A 169 -21.41 -14.26 7.27
C ALA A 169 -21.24 -15.22 8.45
N GLU A 170 -20.12 -15.14 9.17
CA GLU A 170 -19.86 -15.94 10.38
C GLU A 170 -20.91 -15.63 11.46
N ARG A 171 -21.19 -14.34 11.76
CA ARG A 171 -22.24 -13.95 12.72
C ARG A 171 -23.63 -14.44 12.32
N ARG A 172 -23.97 -14.38 11.02
CA ARG A 172 -25.25 -14.89 10.51
C ARG A 172 -25.34 -16.42 10.67
N LEU A 173 -24.27 -17.14 10.37
CA LEU A 173 -24.18 -18.59 10.56
C LEU A 173 -24.34 -18.97 12.03
N GLU A 174 -23.66 -18.26 12.94
CA GLU A 174 -23.83 -18.46 14.39
C GLU A 174 -25.28 -18.22 14.83
N GLY A 175 -25.92 -17.14 14.37
CA GLY A 175 -27.32 -16.85 14.68
C GLY A 175 -28.29 -17.94 14.17
N VAL A 176 -28.06 -18.46 12.96
CA VAL A 176 -28.84 -19.57 12.41
C VAL A 176 -28.62 -20.85 13.20
N ARG A 177 -27.36 -21.15 13.56
CA ARG A 177 -27.00 -22.33 14.37
C ARG A 177 -27.67 -22.28 15.74
N ASP A 178 -27.64 -21.13 16.41
CA ASP A 178 -28.29 -20.93 17.71
C ASP A 178 -29.81 -21.10 17.62
N GLN A 179 -30.43 -20.59 16.55
CA GLN A 179 -31.85 -20.78 16.31
C GLN A 179 -32.20 -22.25 16.04
N ALA A 180 -31.41 -22.94 15.22
CA ALA A 180 -31.58 -24.36 14.92
C ALA A 180 -31.45 -25.20 16.20
N PHE A 181 -30.46 -24.93 17.05
CA PHE A 181 -30.32 -25.59 18.34
C PHE A 181 -31.51 -25.36 19.28
N ARG A 182 -32.02 -24.13 19.37
CA ARG A 182 -33.22 -23.85 20.19
C ARG A 182 -34.43 -24.68 19.75
N GLN A 183 -34.66 -24.76 18.44
CA GLN A 183 -35.76 -25.55 17.88
C GLN A 183 -35.51 -27.05 18.07
N PHE A 184 -34.28 -27.51 17.84
CA PHE A 184 -33.90 -28.91 18.05
C PHE A 184 -34.14 -29.36 19.50
N ARG A 185 -33.70 -28.57 20.49
CA ARG A 185 -33.96 -28.85 21.92
C ARG A 185 -35.46 -28.93 22.22
N LEU A 186 -36.24 -27.98 21.72
CA LEU A 186 -37.69 -27.97 21.91
C LEU A 186 -38.33 -29.28 21.39
N TYR A 187 -37.96 -29.71 20.19
CA TYR A 187 -38.50 -30.93 19.59
C TYR A 187 -38.00 -32.20 20.26
N LEU A 188 -36.76 -32.21 20.79
CA LEU A 188 -36.28 -33.33 21.62
C LEU A 188 -37.07 -33.46 22.92
N PHE A 189 -37.39 -32.34 23.60
CA PHE A 189 -38.25 -32.36 24.78
C PHE A 189 -39.66 -32.84 24.44
N LEU A 190 -40.23 -32.36 23.33
CA LEU A 190 -41.55 -32.82 22.85
C LEU A 190 -41.53 -34.31 22.54
N LEU A 191 -40.50 -34.80 21.85
CA LEU A 191 -40.34 -36.22 21.53
C LEU A 191 -40.27 -37.07 22.79
N LYS A 192 -39.50 -36.64 23.79
CA LYS A 192 -39.41 -37.31 25.09
C LYS A 192 -40.78 -37.37 25.78
N GLU A 193 -41.46 -36.25 25.86
CA GLU A 193 -42.77 -36.14 26.52
C GLU A 193 -43.84 -36.99 25.80
N GLU A 194 -43.88 -36.97 24.47
CA GLU A 194 -44.82 -37.77 23.69
C GLU A 194 -44.51 -39.27 23.78
N ARG A 195 -43.22 -39.66 23.86
CA ARG A 195 -42.83 -41.05 24.12
C ARG A 195 -43.23 -41.53 25.51
N ASP A 196 -43.13 -40.67 26.52
CA ASP A 196 -43.59 -40.98 27.88
C ASP A 196 -45.13 -41.08 27.95
N ARG A 197 -45.85 -40.25 27.19
CA ARG A 197 -47.33 -40.26 27.10
C ARG A 197 -47.89 -41.46 26.32
N LEU A 198 -47.18 -41.93 25.29
CA LEU A 198 -47.55 -43.10 24.47
C LEU A 198 -47.62 -44.42 25.24
N SER A 199 -47.29 -44.43 26.54
CA SER A 199 -47.71 -45.47 27.45
C SER A 199 -49.24 -45.65 27.50
N ASN A 200 -50.08 -44.68 27.07
CA ASN A 200 -51.52 -44.71 27.34
C ASN A 200 -52.52 -44.20 26.25
N ASP A 201 -52.16 -43.78 25.02
CA ASP A 201 -53.19 -43.29 24.05
C ASP A 201 -52.84 -43.43 22.53
N PRO A 202 -53.84 -43.39 21.61
CA PRO A 202 -53.72 -43.74 20.19
C PRO A 202 -53.28 -42.62 19.23
N ASP A 203 -52.89 -41.42 19.70
CA ASP A 203 -52.47 -40.29 18.86
C ASP A 203 -51.02 -40.42 18.33
N ARG A 204 -50.78 -41.43 17.48
CA ARG A 204 -49.48 -41.70 16.82
C ARG A 204 -49.00 -40.57 15.92
N GLU A 205 -49.90 -39.70 15.46
CA GLU A 205 -49.60 -38.59 14.54
C GLU A 205 -48.74 -37.49 15.18
N ARG A 206 -48.94 -37.20 16.47
CA ARG A 206 -48.15 -36.18 17.18
C ARG A 206 -46.72 -36.62 17.42
N LEU A 207 -46.54 -37.90 17.75
CA LEU A 207 -45.21 -38.50 17.83
C LEU A 207 -44.50 -38.41 16.48
N LEU A 208 -45.14 -38.83 15.38
CA LEU A 208 -44.55 -38.76 14.04
C LEU A 208 -44.12 -37.32 13.68
N ALA A 209 -44.94 -36.31 14.00
CA ALA A 209 -44.58 -34.92 13.77
C ALA A 209 -43.36 -34.49 14.59
N ALA A 210 -43.25 -34.91 15.86
CA ALA A 210 -42.08 -34.66 16.69
C ALA A 210 -40.83 -35.37 16.16
N GLU A 211 -40.97 -36.62 15.68
CA GLU A 211 -39.85 -37.38 15.09
C GLU A 211 -39.32 -36.74 13.82
N MET A 212 -40.22 -36.36 12.90
CA MET A 212 -39.85 -35.65 11.68
C MET A 212 -39.18 -34.31 11.97
N ALA A 213 -39.66 -33.57 12.98
CA ALA A 213 -39.06 -32.30 13.38
C ALA A 213 -37.65 -32.49 13.97
N VAL A 214 -37.46 -33.50 14.83
CA VAL A 214 -36.13 -33.83 15.37
C VAL A 214 -35.16 -34.24 14.27
N GLU A 215 -35.58 -35.07 13.31
CA GLU A 215 -34.72 -35.51 12.20
C GLU A 215 -34.37 -34.35 11.25
N THR A 216 -35.34 -33.52 10.90
CA THR A 216 -35.12 -32.35 10.02
C THR A 216 -34.12 -31.37 10.65
N HIS A 217 -34.25 -31.12 11.95
CA HIS A 217 -33.36 -30.20 12.67
C HIS A 217 -31.99 -30.82 12.97
N ALA A 218 -31.91 -32.13 13.18
CA ALA A 218 -30.64 -32.85 13.27
C ALA A 218 -29.85 -32.75 11.95
N LEU A 219 -30.50 -33.00 10.81
CA LEU A 219 -29.88 -32.84 9.49
C LEU A 219 -29.47 -31.39 9.21
N THR A 220 -30.27 -30.43 9.65
CA THR A 220 -29.94 -29.00 9.54
C THR A 220 -28.69 -28.66 10.35
N LEU A 221 -28.58 -29.17 11.58
CA LEU A 221 -27.40 -28.96 12.42
C LEU A 221 -26.17 -29.70 11.88
N GLU A 222 -26.34 -30.88 11.28
CA GLU A 222 -25.27 -31.59 10.58
C GLU A 222 -24.76 -30.78 9.36
N ALA A 223 -25.67 -30.23 8.56
CA ALA A 223 -25.31 -29.37 7.42
C ALA A 223 -24.60 -28.07 7.86
N LEU A 224 -24.88 -27.59 9.07
CA LEU A 224 -24.18 -26.46 9.70
C LEU A 224 -22.87 -26.86 10.41
N GLY A 225 -22.46 -28.14 10.32
CA GLY A 225 -21.21 -28.64 10.92
C GLY A 225 -21.28 -28.85 12.44
N ALA A 226 -22.47 -28.85 13.03
CA ALA A 226 -22.69 -28.93 14.48
C ALA A 226 -23.21 -30.31 14.95
N ARG A 227 -22.90 -31.37 14.20
CA ARG A 227 -23.39 -32.74 14.46
C ARG A 227 -23.01 -33.25 15.85
N GLU A 228 -21.75 -33.11 16.24
CA GLU A 228 -21.27 -33.61 17.54
C GLU A 228 -21.94 -32.90 18.71
N GLU A 229 -22.10 -31.58 18.61
CA GLU A 229 -22.81 -30.76 19.61
C GLU A 229 -24.31 -31.12 19.69
N ALA A 230 -24.94 -31.44 18.55
CA ALA A 230 -26.32 -31.93 18.48
C ALA A 230 -26.47 -33.29 19.16
N ASP A 231 -25.55 -34.22 18.91
CA ASP A 231 -25.55 -35.54 19.55
C ASP A 231 -25.39 -35.44 21.08
N ILE A 232 -24.52 -34.54 21.56
CA ILE A 232 -24.33 -34.29 23.00
C ILE A 232 -25.65 -33.82 23.62
N GLN A 233 -26.30 -32.81 23.04
CA GLN A 233 -27.55 -32.27 23.58
C GLN A 233 -28.71 -33.26 23.49
N ALA A 234 -28.77 -34.04 22.41
CA ALA A 234 -29.77 -35.10 22.26
C ALA A 234 -29.61 -36.17 23.34
N ARG A 235 -28.38 -36.57 23.68
CA ARG A 235 -28.09 -37.48 24.80
C ARG A 235 -28.49 -36.88 26.14
N GLU A 236 -28.15 -35.62 26.39
CA GLU A 236 -28.49 -34.95 27.65
C GLU A 236 -30.01 -34.84 27.87
N ILE A 237 -30.76 -34.53 26.81
CA ILE A 237 -32.21 -34.31 26.91
C ILE A 237 -32.98 -35.64 26.93
N LEU A 238 -32.72 -36.54 25.98
CA LEU A 238 -33.43 -37.81 25.87
C LEU A 238 -32.96 -38.83 26.93
N GLY A 239 -31.71 -38.75 27.38
CA GLY A 239 -31.06 -39.77 28.19
C GLY A 239 -30.48 -40.91 27.34
N GLU A 240 -29.55 -41.67 27.90
CA GLU A 240 -28.76 -42.68 27.16
C GLU A 240 -29.62 -43.75 26.48
N THR A 241 -30.70 -44.18 27.13
CA THR A 241 -31.58 -45.24 26.63
C THR A 241 -32.40 -44.78 25.43
N LEU A 242 -33.13 -43.66 25.55
CA LEU A 242 -33.94 -43.11 24.46
C LEU A 242 -33.07 -42.59 23.31
N PHE A 243 -31.88 -42.08 23.61
CA PHE A 243 -30.92 -41.67 22.58
C PHE A 243 -30.42 -42.87 21.77
N ALA A 244 -29.99 -43.95 22.42
CA ALA A 244 -29.54 -45.15 21.72
C ALA A 244 -30.67 -45.79 20.89
N ASP A 245 -31.88 -45.84 21.44
CA ASP A 245 -33.06 -46.36 20.73
C ASP A 245 -33.44 -45.51 19.51
N TYR A 246 -33.26 -44.19 19.58
CA TYR A 246 -33.68 -43.26 18.54
C TYR A 246 -32.62 -43.02 17.45
N PHE A 247 -31.36 -42.77 17.84
CA PHE A 247 -30.27 -42.35 16.95
C PHE A 247 -29.26 -43.46 16.61
N GLN A 248 -29.17 -44.52 17.41
CA GLN A 248 -28.18 -45.59 17.20
C GLN A 248 -28.78 -46.92 16.74
N ASN A 249 -30.11 -47.03 16.67
CA ASN A 249 -30.78 -48.27 16.31
C ASN A 249 -30.75 -48.49 14.78
N PRO A 250 -29.97 -49.46 14.27
CA PRO A 250 -29.78 -49.67 12.83
C PRO A 250 -31.03 -50.22 12.13
N ASN A 251 -32.03 -50.67 12.89
CA ASN A 251 -33.29 -51.22 12.37
C ASN A 251 -34.39 -50.15 12.20
N ARG A 252 -34.09 -48.89 12.49
CA ARG A 252 -35.05 -47.79 12.32
C ARG A 252 -34.88 -47.16 10.95
N GLU A 253 -35.92 -47.21 10.12
CA GLU A 253 -35.95 -46.47 8.86
C GLU A 253 -36.03 -44.97 9.18
N PRO A 254 -35.15 -44.12 8.61
CA PRO A 254 -35.22 -42.68 8.81
C PRO A 254 -36.54 -42.17 8.22
N VAL A 255 -37.30 -41.40 9.00
CA VAL A 255 -38.58 -40.82 8.59
C VAL A 255 -38.29 -39.55 7.79
N LEU A 256 -37.69 -39.72 6.61
CA LEU A 256 -37.39 -38.60 5.73
C LEU A 256 -38.70 -37.97 5.22
N PRO A 257 -38.85 -36.63 5.25
CA PRO A 257 -39.89 -36.00 4.47
C PRO A 257 -39.61 -36.26 2.99
N ALA A 258 -40.62 -36.77 2.28
CA ALA A 258 -40.57 -36.87 0.83
C ALA A 258 -40.29 -35.48 0.25
N THR A 259 -39.13 -35.34 -0.40
CA THR A 259 -38.72 -34.19 -1.22
C THR A 259 -38.78 -32.83 -0.54
N LEU A 260 -37.66 -32.38 0.03
CA LEU A 260 -37.28 -30.98 -0.11
C LEU A 260 -37.05 -30.74 -1.60
N HIS A 261 -38.09 -30.32 -2.30
CA HIS A 261 -37.93 -29.64 -3.58
C HIS A 261 -37.00 -28.46 -3.32
N THR A 262 -35.78 -28.58 -3.82
CA THR A 262 -34.92 -27.46 -4.16
C THR A 262 -35.79 -26.52 -4.99
N SER A 263 -36.25 -25.44 -4.36
CA SER A 263 -36.78 -24.31 -5.11
C SER A 263 -35.63 -23.87 -6.02
N PRO A 264 -35.82 -23.80 -7.35
CA PRO A 264 -34.80 -23.22 -8.20
C PRO A 264 -34.56 -21.80 -7.71
N ALA A 265 -33.28 -21.42 -7.62
CA ALA A 265 -32.88 -20.06 -7.34
C ALA A 265 -33.74 -19.08 -8.17
N PRO A 266 -34.21 -17.96 -7.62
CA PRO A 266 -34.81 -16.94 -8.46
C PRO A 266 -33.77 -16.53 -9.49
N ASP A 267 -34.14 -16.69 -10.75
CA ASP A 267 -33.36 -16.33 -11.92
C ASP A 267 -33.04 -14.83 -11.81
N LEU A 268 -31.84 -14.50 -11.33
CA LEU A 268 -31.27 -13.17 -11.41
C LEU A 268 -30.92 -12.95 -12.88
N ALA A 269 -31.92 -12.55 -13.65
CA ALA A 269 -31.71 -11.93 -14.94
C ALA A 269 -30.74 -10.75 -14.74
N PRO A 270 -29.75 -10.56 -15.64
CA PRO A 270 -28.95 -9.36 -15.61
C PRO A 270 -29.87 -8.18 -15.95
N GLU A 271 -30.14 -7.31 -14.96
CA GLU A 271 -30.65 -5.97 -15.20
C GLU A 271 -29.62 -5.24 -16.07
N THR A 272 -29.87 -5.22 -17.38
CA THR A 272 -29.32 -4.22 -18.28
C THR A 272 -29.70 -2.84 -17.75
N PRO A 273 -28.75 -1.93 -17.52
CA PRO A 273 -29.10 -0.57 -17.14
C PRO A 273 -29.83 0.11 -18.31
N ASP A 274 -31.03 0.62 -18.02
CA ASP A 274 -31.78 1.52 -18.89
C ASP A 274 -30.90 2.71 -19.27
N LEU A 275 -30.53 2.80 -20.55
CA LEU A 275 -30.09 4.04 -21.16
C LEU A 275 -31.31 4.94 -21.35
N PRO A 276 -31.30 6.21 -20.91
CA PRO A 276 -32.35 7.14 -21.26
C PRO A 276 -32.31 7.44 -22.77
N ASP A 277 -33.47 7.27 -23.38
CA ASP A 277 -33.80 7.51 -24.78
C ASP A 277 -33.89 9.03 -25.02
N ASP A 278 -32.77 9.65 -25.43
CA ASP A 278 -32.73 11.05 -25.88
C ASP A 278 -33.17 11.12 -27.35
N THR A 279 -34.48 11.19 -27.57
CA THR A 279 -35.06 11.63 -28.85
C THR A 279 -36.04 12.78 -28.66
N ALA A 280 -35.52 14.01 -28.62
CA ALA A 280 -36.10 15.26 -29.13
C ALA A 280 -35.03 16.35 -28.89
N GLN A 281 -34.56 17.21 -29.79
CA GLN A 281 -35.11 17.87 -30.96
C GLN A 281 -33.89 18.31 -31.79
N ASN A 282 -33.88 18.05 -33.10
CA ASN A 282 -33.06 18.86 -33.99
C ASN A 282 -34.01 19.47 -35.01
N THR A 283 -34.24 20.76 -34.81
CA THR A 283 -35.02 21.66 -35.64
C THR A 283 -34.47 21.72 -37.06
N ASP A 284 -35.35 21.45 -38.01
CA ASP A 284 -35.30 22.01 -39.35
C ASP A 284 -35.11 23.52 -39.28
N GLN A 285 -34.04 24.03 -39.89
CA GLN A 285 -34.04 25.33 -40.58
C GLN A 285 -33.03 25.27 -41.75
N GLU A 286 -33.49 24.71 -42.87
CA GLU A 286 -33.15 25.28 -44.17
C GLU A 286 -34.02 26.53 -44.36
N GLN A 287 -33.41 27.71 -44.40
CA GLN A 287 -33.93 28.81 -45.21
C GLN A 287 -32.85 29.29 -46.16
N THR A 288 -33.17 29.06 -47.41
CA THR A 288 -32.67 29.66 -48.63
C THR A 288 -32.73 31.20 -48.62
N GLY A 289 -31.67 31.82 -49.16
CA GLY A 289 -31.77 32.93 -50.11
C GLY A 289 -31.94 34.35 -49.56
N THR A 290 -30.86 35.13 -49.56
CA THR A 290 -30.60 36.21 -50.55
C THR A 290 -29.18 36.74 -50.42
#